data_AF-A0AAD9NBY7-F1
#
_entry.id   AF-A0AAD9NBY7-F1
#
_cell.length_a   1.000
_cell.length_b   1.000
_cell.length_c   1.000
_cell.angle_alpha   90.00
_cell.angle_beta   90.00
_cell.angle_gamma   90.00
#
_symmetry.space_group_name_H-M   'P 1'
#
loop_
_entity.id
_entity.type
_entity.pdbx_description
1 polymer ?
#
loop_
_entity_poly.entity_id
_entity_poly.type
_entity_poly.pdbx_seq_one_letter_code
_entity_poly.pdbx_strand_id
1 'polypeptide(L)'
;MDGTRSGNTSLTYTAPTEPKKKKQVEPTDGQEVVNTAVLHAVAVTAYKLVDGNFTSQGKLGAAIIGNHSESSYKLLLYVSKQQQITHANINVNFHFAIQPSNYANFYDSARQNWSMLFESAKQLVEFARQVSGTSVTCV
;
A
#
# COMPACT_ATOMS: atom_id res chain seq x y z
N MET A 1 22.12 12.62 -81.83
CA MET A 1 22.47 11.47 -80.98
C MET A 1 21.58 11.59 -79.76
N ASP A 2 20.41 10.94 -79.80
CA ASP A 2 20.14 9.62 -79.16
C ASP A 2 19.82 9.83 -77.67
N GLY A 3 18.73 9.40 -77.05
CA GLY A 3 17.64 8.49 -77.38
C GLY A 3 16.94 8.10 -76.06
N THR A 4 15.73 7.53 -76.16
CA THR A 4 14.98 6.75 -75.13
C THR A 4 14.49 7.47 -73.86
N ARG A 5 13.18 7.67 -73.69
CA ARG A 5 12.14 6.70 -73.23
C ARG A 5 12.47 6.05 -71.87
N SER A 6 11.64 6.29 -70.87
CA SER A 6 10.74 5.27 -70.30
C SER A 6 9.94 5.85 -69.15
N GLY A 7 8.62 5.67 -69.20
CA GLY A 7 7.76 6.02 -68.07
C GLY A 7 7.94 5.06 -66.89
N ASN A 8 7.56 5.55 -65.72
CA ASN A 8 7.04 4.73 -64.64
C ASN A 8 5.62 5.20 -64.31
N THR A 9 4.67 4.52 -64.92
CA THR A 9 3.33 4.32 -64.37
C THR A 9 3.40 3.76 -62.95
N SER A 10 2.32 4.01 -62.21
CA SER A 10 1.81 3.18 -61.13
C SER A 10 2.28 3.48 -59.69
N LEU A 11 1.27 3.78 -58.86
CA LEU A 11 1.02 3.17 -57.54
C LEU A 11 1.99 3.64 -56.42
N THR A 12 1.60 4.17 -55.27
CA THR A 12 0.37 4.07 -54.49
C THR A 12 0.43 5.20 -53.45
N TYR A 13 -0.66 5.94 -53.23
CA TYR A 13 -0.80 6.74 -52.02
C TYR A 13 -1.18 5.78 -50.88
N THR A 14 -0.18 5.24 -50.19
CA THR A 14 -0.40 4.57 -48.91
C THR A 14 -0.01 5.57 -47.84
N ALA A 15 -1.01 6.25 -47.26
CA ALA A 15 -0.79 7.10 -46.10
C ALA A 15 -0.06 6.29 -45.02
N PRO A 16 1.08 6.76 -44.48
CA PRO A 16 1.74 6.11 -43.36
C PRO A 16 0.74 6.03 -42.21
N THR A 17 0.39 4.81 -41.83
CA THR A 17 -0.39 4.53 -40.64
C THR A 17 0.28 5.21 -39.46
N GLU A 18 -0.45 6.16 -38.86
CA GLU A 18 -0.06 6.88 -37.66
C GLU A 18 0.47 5.86 -36.63
N PRO A 19 1.73 5.99 -36.17
CA PRO A 19 2.28 5.07 -35.20
C PRO A 19 1.46 5.19 -33.92
N LYS A 20 0.59 4.18 -33.72
CA LYS A 20 -0.24 3.98 -32.55
C LYS A 20 0.59 4.33 -31.32
N LYS A 21 0.12 5.37 -30.61
CA LYS A 21 0.40 5.68 -29.21
C LYS A 21 0.83 4.41 -28.49
N LYS A 22 2.14 4.18 -28.39
CA LYS A 22 2.68 3.48 -27.24
C LYS A 22 2.56 4.49 -26.13
N LYS A 23 1.35 4.56 -25.57
CA LYS A 23 1.18 4.99 -24.18
C LYS A 23 2.24 4.18 -23.44
N GLN A 24 3.26 4.90 -22.99
CA GLN A 24 4.01 4.53 -21.82
C GLN A 24 2.97 4.01 -20.84
N VAL A 25 3.01 2.71 -20.59
CA VAL A 25 2.28 2.12 -19.49
C VAL A 25 3.06 2.60 -18.28
N GLU A 26 2.88 3.86 -17.91
CA GLU A 26 2.81 4.23 -16.52
C GLU A 26 1.89 3.17 -15.90
N PRO A 27 2.27 2.53 -14.79
CA PRO A 27 1.32 1.68 -14.10
C PRO A 27 0.07 2.52 -13.94
N THR A 28 -1.00 2.08 -14.60
CA THR A 28 -2.34 2.55 -14.35
C THR A 28 -2.56 2.26 -12.89
N ASP A 29 -2.18 3.21 -12.04
CA ASP A 29 -2.82 3.44 -10.76
C ASP A 29 -4.24 3.77 -11.20
N GLY A 30 -5.01 2.70 -11.44
CA GLY A 30 -6.43 2.73 -11.30
C GLY A 30 -6.62 3.14 -9.86
N GLN A 31 -6.54 4.45 -9.63
CA GLN A 31 -7.30 5.10 -8.61
C GLN A 31 -8.75 4.85 -9.04
N GLU A 32 -9.23 3.62 -8.76
CA GLU A 32 -10.44 3.55 -7.96
C GLU A 32 -10.31 4.72 -6.99
N VAL A 33 -11.28 5.62 -7.03
CA VAL A 33 -11.53 6.56 -5.95
C VAL A 33 -11.83 5.73 -4.71
N VAL A 34 -10.83 5.01 -4.22
CA VAL A 34 -10.80 4.36 -2.94
C VAL A 34 -10.81 5.55 -2.01
N ASN A 35 -11.95 5.77 -1.38
CA ASN A 35 -12.17 6.82 -0.41
C ASN A 35 -11.42 6.48 0.89
N THR A 36 -10.17 5.99 0.74
CA THR A 36 -9.30 5.43 1.75
C THR A 36 -8.29 6.50 2.12
N ALA A 37 -8.39 7.00 3.35
CA ALA A 37 -7.50 8.01 3.88
C ALA A 37 -6.59 7.41 4.97
N VAL A 38 -5.39 7.95 5.11
CA VAL A 38 -4.54 7.71 6.28
C VAL A 38 -5.12 8.49 7.45
N LEU A 39 -5.65 7.78 8.44
CA LEU A 39 -6.26 8.37 9.63
C LEU A 39 -5.20 8.74 10.67
N HIS A 40 -4.19 7.89 10.82
CA HIS A 40 -3.09 8.11 11.74
C HIS A 40 -1.85 7.37 11.26
N ALA A 41 -0.66 7.96 11.42
CA ALA A 41 0.60 7.32 11.05
C ALA A 41 1.71 7.68 12.04
N VAL A 42 2.53 6.69 12.36
CA VAL A 42 3.62 6.79 13.33
C VAL A 42 4.83 5.99 12.87
N ALA A 43 6.02 6.41 13.26
CA ALA A 43 7.23 5.61 13.06
C ALA A 43 7.39 4.63 14.23
N VAL A 44 7.64 3.35 13.90
CA VAL A 44 7.86 2.27 14.87
C VAL A 44 9.03 1.41 14.44
N THR A 45 9.65 0.71 15.38
CA THR A 45 10.55 -0.41 15.03
C THR A 45 9.72 -1.68 15.02
N ALA A 46 9.67 -2.38 13.89
CA ALA A 46 8.86 -3.58 13.73
C ALA A 46 9.71 -4.85 13.88
N TYR A 47 9.09 -5.89 14.40
CA TYR A 47 9.67 -7.23 14.55
C TYR A 47 8.65 -8.25 14.06
N LYS A 48 9.14 -9.26 13.35
CA LYS A 48 8.32 -10.37 12.85
C LYS A 48 8.69 -11.64 13.60
N LEU A 49 7.70 -12.40 14.08
CA LEU A 49 7.95 -13.72 14.63
C LEU A 49 8.27 -14.71 13.51
N VAL A 50 9.47 -15.29 13.55
CA VAL A 50 9.96 -16.31 12.61
C VAL A 50 10.60 -17.42 13.43
N ASP A 51 10.16 -18.67 13.24
CA ASP A 51 10.68 -19.84 13.97
C ASP A 51 10.72 -19.66 15.50
N GLY A 52 9.65 -19.06 16.06
CA GLY A 52 9.53 -18.82 17.50
C GLY A 52 10.32 -17.62 18.04
N ASN A 53 11.08 -16.91 17.19
CA ASN A 53 11.90 -15.77 17.58
C ASN A 53 11.49 -14.47 16.87
N PHE A 54 11.44 -13.35 17.59
CA PHE A 54 11.16 -12.05 16.99
C PHE A 54 12.40 -11.50 16.29
N THR A 55 12.34 -11.42 14.96
CA THR A 55 13.41 -10.87 14.11
C THR A 55 13.09 -9.43 13.75
N SER A 56 14.05 -8.52 14.01
CA SER A 56 13.90 -7.10 13.67
C SER A 56 13.72 -6.88 12.16
N GLN A 57 12.74 -6.06 11.80
CA GLN A 57 12.46 -5.58 10.44
C GLN A 57 12.91 -4.13 10.26
N GLY A 58 13.49 -3.53 11.30
CA GLY A 58 13.95 -2.14 11.29
C GLY A 58 12.85 -1.12 11.54
N LYS A 59 13.15 0.15 11.23
CA LYS A 59 12.19 1.25 11.36
C LYS A 59 11.22 1.24 10.18
N LEU A 60 9.94 1.13 10.50
CA LEU A 60 8.83 1.19 9.55
C LEU A 60 7.85 2.31 9.94
N GLY A 61 7.08 2.77 8.97
CA GLY A 61 5.84 3.49 9.24
C GLY A 61 4.72 2.50 9.55
N ALA A 62 3.99 2.75 10.64
CA ALA A 62 2.72 2.13 10.92
C ALA A 62 1.60 3.15 10.68
N ALA A 63 0.68 2.84 9.78
CA ALA A 63 -0.47 3.69 9.48
C ALA A 63 -1.78 2.93 9.71
N ILE A 64 -2.79 3.65 10.17
CA ILE A 64 -4.17 3.21 10.15
C ILE A 64 -4.82 3.90 8.96
N ILE A 65 -5.26 3.10 8.00
CA ILE A 65 -5.97 3.55 6.80
C ILE A 65 -7.42 3.14 6.92
N GLY A 66 -8.33 4.01 6.50
CA GLY A 66 -9.77 3.76 6.60
C GLY A 66 -10.52 4.28 5.40
N ASN A 67 -11.53 3.53 4.97
CA ASN A 67 -12.53 3.95 4.00
C ASN A 67 -13.87 4.15 4.71
N HIS A 68 -14.31 5.40 4.80
CA HIS A 68 -15.58 5.74 5.46
C HIS A 68 -16.80 5.25 4.68
N SER A 69 -16.72 5.13 3.36
CA SER A 69 -17.84 4.67 2.52
C SER A 69 -18.09 3.17 2.69
N GLU A 70 -17.06 2.39 3.00
CA GLU A 70 -17.14 0.92 3.12
C GLU A 70 -17.00 0.42 4.57
N SER A 71 -16.84 1.34 5.53
CA SER A 71 -16.51 1.02 6.93
C SER A 71 -15.33 0.04 7.04
N SER A 72 -14.35 0.16 6.16
CA SER A 72 -13.21 -0.75 6.07
C SER A 72 -11.96 -0.07 6.59
N TYR A 73 -11.33 -0.66 7.61
CA TYR A 73 -10.14 -0.12 8.26
C TYR A 73 -9.02 -1.14 8.23
N LYS A 74 -7.78 -0.67 8.04
CA LYS A 74 -6.59 -1.53 8.01
C LYS A 74 -5.43 -0.87 8.74
N LEU A 75 -4.64 -1.68 9.42
CA LEU A 75 -3.30 -1.32 9.88
C LEU A 75 -2.32 -1.70 8.78
N LEU A 76 -1.43 -0.78 8.40
CA LEU A 76 -0.43 -0.95 7.36
C LEU A 76 0.96 -0.70 7.93
N LEU A 77 1.88 -1.65 7.76
CA LEU A 77 3.31 -1.45 7.97
C LEU A 77 4.00 -1.23 6.62
N TYR A 78 4.81 -0.17 6.51
CA TYR A 78 5.43 0.23 5.25
C TYR A 78 6.80 0.90 5.47
N VAL A 79 7.68 0.81 4.47
CA VAL A 79 8.95 1.57 4.43
C VAL A 79 8.72 2.90 3.70
N SER A 80 7.97 2.85 2.60
CA SER A 80 7.60 4.00 1.78
C SER A 80 6.19 3.79 1.24
N LYS A 81 5.61 4.81 0.59
CA LYS A 81 4.27 4.69 -0.01
C LYS A 81 4.18 3.53 -1.03
N GLN A 82 5.28 3.22 -1.71
CA GLN A 82 5.36 2.15 -2.71
C GLN A 82 5.78 0.80 -2.11
N GLN A 83 6.42 0.80 -0.94
CA GLN A 83 6.93 -0.41 -0.30
C GLN A 83 6.16 -0.72 0.99
N GLN A 84 5.05 -1.43 0.81
CA GLN A 84 4.27 -2.00 1.89
C GLN A 84 4.91 -3.33 2.34
N ILE A 85 4.99 -3.54 3.65
CA ILE A 85 5.58 -4.74 4.25
C ILE A 85 4.49 -5.73 4.63
N THR A 86 3.48 -5.27 5.36
CA THR A 86 2.32 -6.10 5.71
C THR A 86 1.12 -5.21 6.03
N HIS A 87 -0.07 -5.80 6.04
CA HIS A 87 -1.29 -5.15 6.48
C HIS A 87 -2.15 -6.11 7.31
N ALA A 88 -2.96 -5.54 8.20
CA ALA A 88 -3.96 -6.25 8.97
C ALA A 88 -5.31 -5.55 8.82
N ASN A 89 -6.37 -6.31 8.56
CA ASN A 89 -7.73 -5.75 8.55
C ASN A 89 -8.19 -5.53 9.99
N ILE A 90 -8.59 -4.29 10.30
CA ILE A 90 -9.16 -3.93 11.59
C ILE A 90 -10.65 -4.26 11.53
N ASN A 91 -11.07 -5.25 12.33
CA ASN A 91 -12.44 -5.72 12.46
C ASN A 91 -12.68 -6.20 13.90
N VAL A 92 -13.86 -6.73 14.20
CA VAL A 92 -14.21 -7.21 15.56
C VAL A 92 -13.30 -8.32 16.09
N ASN A 93 -12.62 -9.07 15.20
CA ASN A 93 -11.67 -10.11 15.58
C ASN A 93 -10.22 -9.62 15.58
N PHE A 94 -9.98 -8.36 15.22
CA PHE A 94 -8.63 -7.79 15.22
C PHE A 94 -8.14 -7.64 16.65
N HIS A 95 -7.00 -8.26 16.95
CA HIS A 95 -6.39 -8.24 18.27
C HIS A 95 -5.13 -7.39 18.26
N PHE A 96 -5.17 -6.30 19.04
CA PHE A 96 -4.05 -5.41 19.28
C PHE A 96 -3.68 -5.44 20.76
N ALA A 97 -2.60 -6.14 21.10
CA ALA A 97 -2.17 -6.35 22.47
C ALA A 97 -1.08 -5.35 22.85
N ILE A 98 -1.40 -4.42 23.75
CA ILE A 98 -0.40 -3.52 24.33
C ILE A 98 0.48 -4.31 25.31
N GLN A 99 1.78 -4.08 25.26
CA GLN A 99 2.77 -4.68 26.12
C GLN A 99 3.59 -3.61 26.88
N PRO A 100 4.29 -4.01 27.96
CA PRO A 100 5.24 -3.13 28.64
C PRO A 100 6.32 -2.59 27.69
N SER A 101 7.00 -1.52 28.10
CA SER A 101 8.15 -0.96 27.37
C SER A 101 7.81 -0.47 25.95
N ASN A 102 6.60 0.06 25.74
CA ASN A 102 6.12 0.62 24.49
C ASN A 102 5.97 -0.40 23.34
N TYR A 103 5.82 -1.68 23.66
CA TYR A 103 5.55 -2.70 22.66
C TYR A 103 4.05 -2.86 22.41
N ALA A 104 3.68 -3.26 21.20
CA ALA A 104 2.38 -3.83 20.90
C ALA A 104 2.51 -5.03 19.96
N ASN A 105 1.72 -6.07 20.17
CA ASN A 105 1.62 -7.19 19.26
C ASN A 105 0.30 -7.18 18.50
N PHE A 106 0.35 -7.61 17.24
CA PHE A 106 -0.84 -7.86 16.44
C PHE A 106 -0.58 -8.99 15.45
N TYR A 107 -1.66 -9.52 14.89
CA TYR A 107 -1.59 -10.48 13.79
C TYR A 107 -1.97 -9.80 12.48
N ASP A 108 -1.18 -10.02 11.45
CA ASP A 108 -1.50 -9.51 10.12
C ASP A 108 -2.54 -10.38 9.39
N SER A 109 -2.95 -9.97 8.18
CA SER A 109 -3.91 -10.74 7.36
C SER A 109 -3.39 -12.13 6.98
N ALA A 110 -2.08 -12.36 7.03
CA ALA A 110 -1.43 -13.66 6.79
C ALA A 110 -1.22 -14.46 8.09
N ARG A 111 -1.84 -14.03 9.21
CA ARG A 111 -1.73 -14.61 10.55
C ARG A 111 -0.29 -14.66 11.06
N GLN A 112 0.60 -13.82 10.55
CA GLN A 112 1.94 -13.64 11.10
C GLN A 112 1.86 -12.77 12.34
N ASN A 113 2.61 -13.14 13.37
CA ASN A 113 2.69 -12.35 14.59
C ASN A 113 3.76 -11.26 14.42
N TRP A 114 3.35 -10.02 14.67
CA TRP A 114 4.18 -8.84 14.57
C TRP A 114 4.24 -8.12 15.90
N SER A 115 5.43 -7.64 16.26
CA SER A 115 5.64 -6.73 17.37
C SER A 115 6.07 -5.37 16.87
N MET A 116 5.51 -4.31 17.44
CA MET A 116 5.86 -2.93 17.16
C MET A 116 6.38 -2.28 18.43
N LEU A 117 7.58 -1.72 18.36
CA LEU A 117 8.15 -0.86 19.37
C LEU A 117 7.90 0.59 18.99
N PHE A 118 7.13 1.28 19.82
CA PHE A 118 6.84 2.71 19.69
C PHE A 118 7.92 3.54 20.37
N GLU A 119 8.12 4.76 19.88
CA GLU A 119 9.14 5.68 20.43
C GLU A 119 8.77 6.14 21.85
N SER A 120 7.48 6.18 22.19
CA SER A 120 7.00 6.53 23.53
C SER A 120 5.69 5.84 23.88
N ALA A 121 5.42 5.73 25.19
CA ALA A 121 4.15 5.22 25.70
C ALA A 121 2.96 6.06 25.21
N LYS A 122 3.15 7.38 25.09
CA LYS A 122 2.13 8.28 24.54
C LYS A 122 1.76 7.89 23.11
N GLN A 123 2.75 7.69 22.24
CA GLN A 123 2.53 7.30 20.84
C GLN A 123 1.78 5.96 20.73
N LEU A 124 2.17 4.97 21.53
CA LEU A 124 1.50 3.68 21.64
C LEU A 124 0.03 3.83 22.03
N VAL A 125 -0.28 4.62 23.07
CA VAL A 125 -1.64 4.82 23.56
C VAL A 125 -2.51 5.58 22.55
N GLU A 126 -1.98 6.62 21.92
CA GLU A 126 -2.67 7.36 20.84
C GLU A 126 -3.00 6.43 19.67
N PHE A 127 -2.03 5.61 19.24
CA PHE A 127 -2.21 4.66 18.16
C PHE A 127 -3.25 3.58 18.51
N ALA A 128 -3.19 3.02 19.72
CA ALA A 128 -4.15 2.03 20.19
C ALA A 128 -5.57 2.58 20.27
N ARG A 129 -5.74 3.85 20.66
CA ARG A 129 -7.04 4.53 20.65
C ARG A 129 -7.61 4.65 19.25
N GLN A 130 -6.77 4.92 18.26
CA GLN A 130 -7.23 4.97 16.88
C GLN A 130 -7.69 3.59 16.39
N VAL A 131 -6.94 2.53 16.72
CA VAL A 131 -7.34 1.15 16.41
C VAL A 131 -8.69 0.81 17.03
N SER A 132 -8.88 1.09 18.32
CA SER A 132 -10.14 0.78 19.01
C SER A 132 -11.30 1.63 18.48
N GLY A 133 -11.07 2.92 18.22
CA GLY A 133 -12.06 3.83 17.64
C GLY A 133 -12.52 3.40 16.25
N THR A 134 -11.65 2.81 15.43
CA THR A 134 -12.02 2.27 14.10
C THR A 134 -12.83 0.98 14.16
N SER A 135 -12.76 0.22 15.27
CA SER A 135 -13.57 -1.00 15.47
C SER A 135 -14.95 -0.73 16.06
N VAL A 136 -15.23 0.50 16.51
CA VAL A 136 -16.57 0.86 17.03
C VAL A 136 -17.48 1.17 15.87
N THR A 137 -18.25 0.17 15.45
CA THR A 137 -19.45 0.37 14.62
C THR A 137 -20.42 1.26 15.40
N CYS A 138 -20.56 2.52 14.99
CA CYS A 138 -21.66 3.35 15.45
C CYS A 138 -22.95 2.76 14.87
N VAL A 139 -23.85 2.31 15.74
CA VAL A 139 -25.22 1.89 15.41
C VAL A 139 -26.17 3.07 15.49
#